data_AF-A0A8J6NZA7-F1
#
_entry.id   AF-A0A8J6NZA7-F1
#
_cell.length_a   1.000
_cell.length_b   1.000
_cell.length_c   1.000
_cell.angle_alpha   90.00
_cell.angle_beta   90.00
_cell.angle_gamma   90.00
#
_symmetry.space_group_name_H-M   'P 1'
#
loop_
_entity.id
_entity.type
_entity.pdbx_description
1 polymer ?
#
loop_
_entity_poly.entity_id
_entity_poly.type
_entity_poly.pdbx_seq_one_letter_code
_entity_poly.pdbx_strand_id
1 'polypeptide(L)'
;MGSFQRICRLLKDTGFYKLRGNSLVEAEMKAYASVLEELSTQLERILEYCFLDSPDNLRLSYFEDLFGLAIDPQDDEQTKLDKIQQMKKRLQVRNTDFSKAAVTEQLRMGGFTADLTEDPDSREVQVVITRDRGYCSTKADKEMWIRNAMPCHATPKIIEKI
;
A
#
# COMPACT_ATOMS: atom_id res chain seq x y z
N MET A 1 9.67 -2.52 -27.11
CA MET A 1 9.61 -3.61 -28.12
C MET A 1 8.14 -3.94 -28.34
N GLY A 2 7.60 -3.68 -29.55
CA GLY A 2 6.16 -3.81 -29.81
C GLY A 2 5.68 -5.27 -29.76
N SER A 3 4.38 -5.51 -29.59
CA SER A 3 3.83 -6.87 -29.46
C SER A 3 4.07 -7.68 -30.73
N PHE A 4 4.00 -7.06 -31.90
CA PHE A 4 4.33 -7.70 -33.18
C PHE A 4 5.77 -8.25 -33.21
N GLN A 5 6.74 -7.48 -32.72
CA GLN A 5 8.15 -7.90 -32.70
C GLN A 5 8.37 -9.09 -31.75
N ARG A 6 7.64 -9.13 -30.62
CA ARG A 6 7.68 -10.25 -29.67
C ARG A 6 7.07 -11.51 -30.28
N ILE A 7 5.92 -11.40 -30.92
CA ILE A 7 5.25 -12.52 -31.61
C ILE A 7 6.14 -13.07 -32.73
N CYS A 8 6.68 -12.21 -33.59
CA CYS A 8 7.60 -12.62 -34.64
C CYS A 8 8.85 -13.30 -34.10
N ARG A 9 9.39 -12.86 -32.96
CA ARG A 9 10.54 -13.52 -32.33
C ARG A 9 10.18 -14.93 -31.85
N LEU A 10 9.10 -15.08 -31.11
CA LEU A 10 8.63 -16.38 -30.61
C LEU A 10 8.35 -17.37 -31.75
N LEU A 11 7.78 -16.89 -32.87
CA LEU A 11 7.50 -17.72 -34.04
C LEU A 11 8.75 -18.08 -34.85
N LYS A 12 9.75 -17.19 -34.94
CA LYS A 12 11.05 -17.52 -35.57
C LYS A 12 11.72 -18.70 -34.87
N ASP A 13 11.65 -18.74 -33.55
CA ASP A 13 12.27 -19.79 -32.74
C ASP A 13 11.65 -21.17 -33.00
N THR A 14 10.42 -21.24 -33.52
CA THR A 14 9.76 -22.51 -33.87
C THR A 14 10.20 -23.11 -35.20
N GLY A 15 10.83 -22.34 -36.10
CA GLY A 15 11.29 -22.81 -37.40
C GLY A 15 10.21 -23.14 -38.44
N PHE A 16 8.91 -23.11 -38.09
CA PHE A 16 7.82 -23.49 -38.99
C PHE A 16 7.42 -22.41 -40.01
N TYR A 17 7.71 -21.14 -39.73
CA TYR A 17 7.16 -20.01 -40.49
C TYR A 17 8.24 -19.20 -41.22
N LYS A 18 8.02 -18.90 -42.51
CA LYS A 18 8.88 -17.99 -43.29
C LYS A 18 8.37 -16.54 -43.17
N LEU A 19 8.87 -15.82 -42.18
CA LEU A 19 8.55 -14.42 -41.93
C LEU A 19 9.40 -13.50 -42.84
N ARG A 20 8.86 -13.16 -44.03
CA ARG A 20 9.54 -12.41 -45.11
C ARG A 20 8.96 -11.01 -45.38
N GLY A 21 8.06 -10.52 -44.54
CA GLY A 21 7.42 -9.20 -44.61
C GLY A 21 6.16 -9.10 -45.47
N ASN A 22 5.80 -10.13 -46.24
CA ASN A 22 4.64 -10.15 -47.15
C ASN A 22 3.85 -11.47 -47.14
N SER A 23 3.92 -12.21 -46.03
CA SER A 23 3.19 -13.47 -45.87
C SER A 23 1.81 -13.25 -45.25
N LEU A 24 0.83 -14.11 -45.60
CA LEU A 24 -0.49 -14.11 -44.96
C LEU A 24 -0.39 -14.26 -43.44
N VAL A 25 0.56 -15.09 -42.99
CA VAL A 25 0.86 -15.31 -41.57
C VAL A 25 1.27 -14.00 -40.89
N GLU A 26 2.09 -13.16 -41.52
CA GLU A 26 2.46 -11.86 -40.93
C GLU A 26 1.30 -10.88 -40.89
N ALA A 27 0.39 -10.90 -41.88
CA ALA A 27 -0.82 -10.08 -41.85
C ALA A 27 -1.72 -10.48 -40.67
N GLU A 28 -1.88 -11.78 -40.43
CA GLU A 28 -2.61 -12.31 -39.27
C GLU A 28 -1.92 -11.97 -37.95
N MET A 29 -0.59 -12.11 -37.87
CA MET A 29 0.17 -11.73 -36.67
C MET A 29 0.10 -10.23 -36.37
N LYS A 30 0.00 -9.37 -37.39
CA LYS A 30 -0.24 -7.93 -37.19
C LYS A 30 -1.62 -7.67 -36.60
N ALA A 31 -2.65 -8.37 -37.06
CA ALA A 31 -4.00 -8.25 -36.51
C ALA A 31 -4.06 -8.72 -35.04
N TYR A 32 -3.37 -9.81 -34.69
CA TYR A 32 -3.25 -10.22 -33.29
C TYR A 32 -2.43 -9.24 -32.45
N ALA A 33 -1.33 -8.73 -33.01
CA ALA A 33 -0.50 -7.75 -32.31
C ALA A 33 -1.27 -6.49 -31.95
N SER A 34 -2.14 -5.97 -32.83
CA SER A 34 -2.91 -4.76 -32.54
C SER A 34 -3.88 -4.98 -31.37
N VAL A 35 -4.58 -6.11 -31.33
CA VAL A 35 -5.49 -6.44 -30.22
C VAL A 35 -4.73 -6.66 -28.93
N LEU A 36 -3.56 -7.32 -28.99
CA LEU A 36 -2.72 -7.56 -27.81
C LEU A 36 -2.07 -6.28 -27.28
N GLU A 37 -1.72 -5.32 -28.15
CA GLU A 37 -1.23 -4.00 -27.71
C GLU A 37 -2.31 -3.21 -26.99
N GLU A 38 -3.54 -3.23 -27.50
CA GLU A 38 -4.67 -2.61 -26.82
C GLU A 38 -4.90 -3.24 -25.44
N LEU A 39 -4.93 -4.57 -25.37
CA LEU A 39 -5.08 -5.30 -24.11
C LEU A 39 -3.93 -5.00 -23.13
N SER A 40 -2.68 -4.96 -23.61
CA SER A 40 -1.51 -4.61 -22.80
C SER A 40 -1.64 -3.21 -22.22
N THR A 41 -2.09 -2.25 -23.03
CA THR A 41 -2.29 -0.86 -22.60
C THR A 41 -3.39 -0.78 -21.52
N GLN A 42 -4.48 -1.53 -21.70
CA GLN A 42 -5.54 -1.60 -20.69
C GLN A 42 -5.05 -2.22 -19.37
N LEU A 43 -4.27 -3.30 -19.44
CA LEU A 43 -3.69 -3.94 -18.26
C LEU A 43 -2.69 -3.02 -17.54
N GLU A 44 -1.82 -2.33 -18.28
CA GLU A 44 -0.87 -1.37 -17.70
C GLU A 44 -1.60 -0.26 -16.93
N ARG A 45 -2.69 0.27 -17.49
CA ARG A 45 -3.53 1.26 -16.80
C ARG A 45 -4.20 0.71 -15.53
N ILE A 46 -4.60 -0.56 -15.53
CA ILE A 46 -5.15 -1.18 -14.31
C ILE A 46 -4.04 -1.32 -13.27
N LEU A 47 -2.88 -1.83 -13.68
CA LEU A 47 -1.74 -2.07 -12.80
C LEU A 47 -1.19 -0.78 -12.19
N GLU A 48 -1.20 0.33 -12.95
CA GLU A 48 -0.76 1.65 -12.48
C GLU A 48 -1.44 2.07 -11.18
N TYR A 49 -2.73 1.76 -11.02
CA TYR A 49 -3.49 2.14 -9.84
C TYR A 49 -3.58 1.04 -8.77
N CYS A 50 -3.05 -0.16 -9.03
CA CYS A 50 -3.12 -1.29 -8.10
C CYS A 50 -2.01 -1.26 -7.03
N PHE A 51 -0.92 -0.52 -7.22
CA PHE A 51 0.23 -0.54 -6.32
C PHE A 51 0.41 0.74 -5.51
N LEU A 52 0.92 0.58 -4.29
CA LEU A 52 1.25 1.65 -3.33
C LEU A 52 2.63 2.25 -3.61
N ASP A 53 2.95 2.55 -4.86
CA ASP A 53 4.31 3.00 -5.22
C ASP A 53 4.40 4.47 -5.64
N SER A 54 3.26 5.11 -5.94
CA SER A 54 3.22 6.50 -6.43
C SER A 54 2.27 7.37 -5.60
N PRO A 55 2.68 8.60 -5.20
CA PRO A 55 1.79 9.59 -4.60
C PRO A 55 0.76 10.14 -5.59
N ASP A 56 1.00 9.99 -6.91
CA ASP A 56 0.09 10.39 -7.98
C ASP A 56 -0.95 9.31 -8.32
N ASN A 57 -0.97 8.21 -7.57
CA ASN A 57 -1.97 7.17 -7.78
C ASN A 57 -3.37 7.73 -7.55
N LEU A 58 -4.19 7.79 -8.62
CA LEU A 58 -5.56 8.30 -8.57
C LEU A 58 -6.48 7.53 -7.61
N ARG A 59 -6.06 6.35 -7.16
CA ARG A 59 -6.77 5.51 -6.19
C ARG A 59 -6.15 5.54 -4.79
N LEU A 60 -5.19 6.42 -4.51
CA LEU A 60 -4.53 6.51 -3.21
C LEU A 60 -5.54 6.64 -2.06
N SER A 61 -6.60 7.44 -2.24
CA SER A 61 -7.66 7.62 -1.23
C SER A 61 -8.39 6.34 -0.86
N TYR A 62 -8.58 5.39 -1.80
CA TYR A 62 -9.16 4.08 -1.49
C TYR A 62 -8.23 3.25 -0.60
N PHE A 63 -6.92 3.36 -0.79
CA PHE A 63 -5.97 2.69 0.09
C PHE A 63 -5.91 3.38 1.45
N GLU A 64 -5.90 4.70 1.51
CA GLU A 64 -5.95 5.43 2.78
C GLU A 64 -7.16 4.99 3.60
N ASP A 65 -8.35 4.92 3.00
CA ASP A 65 -9.56 4.40 3.64
C ASP A 65 -9.41 2.94 4.11
N LEU A 66 -8.92 2.06 3.23
CA LEU A 66 -8.71 0.63 3.54
C LEU A 66 -7.80 0.42 4.74
N PHE A 67 -6.76 1.25 4.87
CA PHE A 67 -5.84 1.18 5.99
C PHE A 67 -6.34 1.96 7.21
N GLY A 68 -7.39 2.79 7.11
CA GLY A 68 -7.87 3.64 8.20
C GLY A 68 -6.96 4.86 8.44
N LEU A 69 -6.48 5.47 7.36
CA LEU A 69 -5.79 6.76 7.35
C LEU A 69 -6.78 7.86 6.93
N ALA A 70 -6.65 9.04 7.52
CA ALA A 70 -7.45 10.22 7.16
C ALA A 70 -7.18 10.60 5.70
N ILE A 71 -8.24 10.87 4.94
CA ILE A 71 -8.15 11.30 3.55
C ILE A 71 -8.18 12.83 3.53
N ASP A 72 -7.08 13.47 3.10
CA ASP A 72 -7.01 14.92 2.93
C ASP A 72 -6.61 15.28 1.49
N PRO A 73 -7.51 15.89 0.70
CA PRO A 73 -7.19 16.35 -0.66
C PRO A 73 -6.07 17.40 -0.72
N GLN A 74 -5.77 18.08 0.40
CA GLN A 74 -4.73 19.11 0.52
C GLN A 74 -3.36 18.56 0.94
N ASP A 75 -3.22 17.24 1.10
CA ASP A 75 -1.92 16.65 1.43
C ASP A 75 -0.87 16.99 0.38
N ASP A 76 0.28 17.47 0.87
CA ASP A 76 1.46 17.62 0.05
C ASP A 76 2.07 16.27 -0.35
N GLU A 77 2.95 16.28 -1.35
CA GLU A 77 3.59 15.07 -1.87
C GLU A 77 4.35 14.30 -0.78
N GLN A 78 5.01 15.02 0.14
CA GLN A 78 5.78 14.42 1.22
C GLN A 78 4.89 13.67 2.22
N THR A 79 3.70 14.20 2.50
CA THR A 79 2.70 13.60 3.38
C THR A 79 2.10 12.35 2.73
N LYS A 80 1.79 12.41 1.44
CA LYS A 80 1.35 11.24 0.66
C LYS A 80 2.40 10.13 0.68
N LEU A 81 3.67 10.48 0.47
CA LEU A 81 4.78 9.52 0.55
C LEU A 81 4.92 8.91 1.95
N ASP A 82 4.80 9.70 3.02
CA ASP A 82 4.83 9.17 4.39
C ASP A 82 3.67 8.18 4.61
N LYS A 83 2.44 8.56 4.24
CA LYS A 83 1.27 7.67 4.33
C LYS A 83 1.46 6.37 3.56
N ILE A 84 2.00 6.43 2.34
CA ILE A 84 2.37 5.24 1.55
C ILE A 84 3.34 4.35 2.32
N GLN A 85 4.38 4.93 2.93
CA GLN A 85 5.32 4.17 3.76
C GLN A 85 4.64 3.56 5.00
N GLN A 86 3.71 4.28 5.65
CA GLN A 86 2.96 3.71 6.77
C GLN A 86 2.06 2.55 6.32
N MET A 87 1.36 2.67 5.19
CA MET A 87 0.55 1.56 4.64
C MET A 87 1.40 0.33 4.33
N LYS A 88 2.57 0.51 3.70
CA LYS A 88 3.54 -0.58 3.45
C LYS A 88 4.03 -1.25 4.74
N LYS A 89 4.24 -0.47 5.80
CA LYS A 89 4.64 -0.98 7.10
C LYS A 89 3.51 -1.72 7.81
N ARG A 90 2.26 -1.25 7.69
CA ARG A 90 1.07 -1.94 8.24
C ARG A 90 0.92 -3.35 7.67
N LEU A 91 1.27 -3.56 6.41
CA LEU A 91 1.30 -4.90 5.78
C LEU A 91 2.34 -5.86 6.38
N GLN A 92 3.31 -5.36 7.14
CA GLN A 92 4.38 -6.17 7.75
C GLN A 92 4.09 -6.56 9.21
N VAL A 93 3.04 -6.00 9.81
CA VAL A 93 2.66 -6.27 11.20
C VAL A 93 2.20 -7.71 11.36
N ARG A 94 2.80 -8.44 12.31
CA ARG A 94 2.44 -9.82 12.64
C ARG A 94 1.56 -9.86 13.87
N ASN A 95 0.76 -10.93 13.99
CA ASN A 95 -0.06 -11.21 15.18
C ASN A 95 0.74 -11.57 16.45
N THR A 96 2.07 -11.49 16.39
CA THR A 96 2.99 -11.73 17.52
C THR A 96 3.77 -10.48 17.93
N ASP A 97 3.55 -9.35 17.25
CA ASP A 97 4.35 -8.13 17.38
C ASP A 97 3.94 -7.28 18.60
N PHE A 98 4.04 -7.86 19.79
CA PHE A 98 3.62 -7.24 21.05
C PHE A 98 4.76 -6.76 21.95
N SER A 99 6.00 -6.79 21.46
CA SER A 99 7.10 -6.17 22.22
C SER A 99 6.90 -4.65 22.30
N LYS A 100 7.46 -3.98 23.33
CA LYS A 100 7.40 -2.52 23.45
C LYS A 100 7.80 -1.82 22.15
N ALA A 101 8.90 -2.26 21.53
CA ALA A 101 9.39 -1.68 20.27
C ALA A 101 8.39 -1.88 19.12
N ALA A 102 7.76 -3.05 19.03
CA ALA A 102 6.78 -3.36 18.02
C ALA A 102 5.50 -2.54 18.20
N VAL A 103 4.99 -2.43 19.43
CA VAL A 103 3.82 -1.58 19.74
C VAL A 103 4.13 -0.12 19.46
N THR A 104 5.31 0.38 19.85
CA THR A 104 5.74 1.76 19.51
C THR A 104 5.77 1.98 18.00
N GLU A 105 6.28 1.02 17.22
CA GLU A 105 6.28 1.15 15.76
C GLU A 105 4.86 1.10 15.18
N GLN A 106 3.96 0.26 15.70
CA GLN A 106 2.55 0.23 15.30
C GLN A 106 1.83 1.56 15.61
N LEU A 107 2.16 2.22 16.73
CA LEU A 107 1.66 3.56 17.04
C LEU A 107 2.22 4.60 16.06
N ARG A 108 3.50 4.48 15.68
CA ARG A 108 4.12 5.33 14.64
C ARG A 108 3.48 5.13 13.28
N MET A 109 3.09 3.90 12.93
CA MET A 109 2.30 3.59 11.74
C MET A 109 0.91 4.23 11.79
N GLY A 110 0.35 4.41 12.98
CA GLY A 110 -0.88 5.18 13.25
C GLY A 110 -0.74 6.69 13.09
N GLY A 111 0.47 7.21 12.91
CA GLY A 111 0.73 8.65 12.91
C GLY A 111 1.02 9.24 14.30
N PHE A 112 1.22 8.39 15.32
CA PHE A 112 1.46 8.82 16.69
C PHE A 112 2.92 8.68 17.09
N THR A 113 3.43 9.65 17.84
CA THR A 113 4.63 9.46 18.66
C THR A 113 4.16 9.30 20.09
N ALA A 114 4.52 8.21 20.75
CA ALA A 114 4.04 7.91 22.09
C ALA A 114 5.09 7.19 22.94
N ASP A 115 5.08 7.52 24.23
CA ASP A 115 5.83 6.79 25.25
C ASP A 115 4.93 5.73 25.88
N LEU A 116 5.49 4.52 26.04
CA LEU A 116 4.80 3.37 26.61
C LEU A 116 5.40 3.00 27.97
N THR A 117 4.54 2.97 28.98
CA THR A 117 4.88 2.54 30.35
C THR A 117 3.85 1.53 30.83
N GLU A 118 4.31 0.37 31.28
CA GLU A 118 3.44 -0.67 31.85
C GLU A 118 3.25 -0.41 33.34
N ASP A 119 2.02 -0.56 33.83
CA ASP A 119 1.68 -0.60 35.24
C ASP A 119 1.27 -2.03 35.61
N PRO A 120 2.17 -2.82 36.23
CA PRO A 120 1.92 -4.22 36.54
C PRO A 120 0.75 -4.44 37.51
N ASP A 121 0.50 -3.48 38.40
CA ASP A 121 -0.51 -3.62 39.46
C ASP A 121 -1.93 -3.44 38.90
N SER A 122 -2.10 -2.53 37.95
CA SER A 122 -3.39 -2.26 37.29
C SER A 122 -3.61 -3.06 36.00
N ARG A 123 -2.58 -3.75 35.49
CA ARG A 123 -2.58 -4.41 34.16
C ARG A 123 -2.89 -3.44 33.02
N GLU A 124 -2.54 -2.17 33.21
CA GLU A 124 -2.71 -1.11 32.23
C GLU A 124 -1.38 -0.79 31.54
N VAL A 125 -1.48 -0.39 30.27
CA VAL A 125 -0.36 0.20 29.54
C VAL A 125 -0.67 1.67 29.35
N GLN A 126 0.11 2.54 30.00
CA GLN A 126 0.03 3.97 29.79
C GLN A 126 0.63 4.31 28.43
N VAL A 127 -0.18 4.94 27.58
CA VAL A 127 0.19 5.42 26.26
C VAL A 127 0.18 6.94 26.29
N VAL A 128 1.35 7.55 26.45
CA VAL A 128 1.50 9.01 26.49
C VAL A 128 1.80 9.51 25.09
N ILE A 129 0.81 10.07 24.40
CA ILE A 129 0.98 10.62 23.07
C ILE A 129 1.66 11.99 23.18
N THR A 130 2.84 12.10 22.58
CA THR A 130 3.67 13.32 22.54
C THR A 130 3.56 14.06 21.22
N ARG A 131 3.12 13.39 20.15
CA ARG A 131 2.81 14.00 18.86
C ARG A 131 1.74 13.22 18.13
N ASP A 132 0.79 13.93 17.54
CA ASP A 132 -0.24 13.39 16.67
C ASP A 132 -0.16 14.05 15.29
N ARG A 133 -0.12 13.24 14.23
CA ARG A 133 -0.13 13.72 12.83
C ARG A 133 -1.53 13.90 12.24
N GLY A 134 -2.58 13.57 13.00
CA GLY A 134 -3.97 13.68 12.52
C GLY A 134 -4.35 12.61 11.50
N TYR A 135 -3.65 11.47 11.49
CA TYR A 135 -3.95 10.38 10.55
C TYR A 135 -5.20 9.57 10.93
N CYS A 136 -5.70 9.70 12.14
CA CYS A 136 -7.01 9.15 12.51
C CYS A 136 -8.07 10.24 12.43
N SER A 137 -9.17 9.95 11.73
CA SER A 137 -10.24 10.90 11.45
C SER A 137 -11.03 11.29 12.70
N THR A 138 -11.22 10.36 13.64
CA THR A 138 -11.95 10.61 14.89
C THR A 138 -11.20 10.15 16.12
N LYS A 139 -11.61 10.66 17.30
CA LYS A 139 -11.10 10.19 18.59
C LYS A 139 -11.35 8.69 18.79
N ALA A 140 -12.51 8.19 18.36
CA ALA A 140 -12.84 6.77 18.45
C ALA A 140 -11.89 5.91 17.58
N ASP A 141 -11.52 6.38 16.39
CA ASP A 141 -10.57 5.69 15.52
C ASP A 141 -9.18 5.63 16.16
N LYS A 142 -8.75 6.73 16.79
CA LYS A 142 -7.49 6.79 17.55
C LYS A 142 -7.48 5.76 18.68
N GLU A 143 -8.53 5.75 19.51
CA GLU A 143 -8.64 4.81 20.64
C GLU A 143 -8.66 3.36 20.15
N MET A 144 -9.38 3.08 19.05
CA MET A 144 -9.46 1.76 18.46
C MET A 144 -8.12 1.31 17.86
N TRP A 145 -7.39 2.21 17.19
CA TRP A 145 -6.05 1.95 16.68
C TRP A 145 -5.09 1.55 17.80
N ILE A 146 -5.03 2.37 18.86
CA ILE A 146 -4.16 2.12 20.01
C ILE A 146 -4.52 0.80 20.68
N ARG A 147 -5.81 0.48 20.81
CA ARG A 147 -6.26 -0.79 21.38
C ARG A 147 -5.88 -1.98 20.52
N ASN A 148 -5.97 -1.88 19.19
CA ASN A 148 -5.62 -2.96 18.27
C ASN A 148 -4.11 -3.24 18.23
N ALA A 149 -3.28 -2.24 18.56
CA ALA A 149 -1.83 -2.41 18.66
C ALA A 149 -1.41 -3.17 19.94
N MET A 150 -2.31 -3.32 20.92
CA MET A 150 -2.01 -3.94 22.21
C MET A 150 -2.45 -5.42 22.24
N PRO A 151 -1.81 -6.24 23.10
CA PRO A 151 -2.34 -7.56 23.42
C PRO A 151 -3.76 -7.48 23.98
N CYS A 152 -4.58 -8.49 23.71
CA CYS A 152 -5.98 -8.54 24.16
C CYS A 152 -6.19 -8.45 25.68
N HIS A 153 -5.17 -8.75 26.47
CA HIS A 153 -5.21 -8.73 27.93
C HIS A 153 -4.72 -7.41 28.54
N ALA A 154 -4.10 -6.53 27.74
CA ALA A 154 -3.60 -5.24 28.19
C ALA A 154 -4.65 -4.16 27.90
N THR A 155 -4.89 -3.30 28.90
CA THR A 155 -5.82 -2.16 28.72
C THR A 155 -5.02 -0.88 28.49
N PRO A 156 -5.16 -0.20 27.35
CA PRO A 156 -4.45 1.06 27.11
C PRO A 156 -5.11 2.20 27.89
N LYS A 157 -4.29 2.95 28.64
CA LYS A 157 -4.67 4.23 29.25
C LYS A 157 -4.02 5.36 28.47
N ILE A 158 -4.83 6.03 27.65
CA ILE A 158 -4.36 7.06 26.71
C ILE A 158 -4.25 8.40 27.44
N ILE A 159 -3.08 9.02 27.36
CA ILE A 159 -2.77 10.33 27.94
C ILE A 159 -2.25 11.23 26.82
N GLU A 160 -2.95 12.31 26.52
CA GLU A 160 -2.54 13.27 25.48
C GLU A 160 -1.72 14.40 26.12
N LYS A 161 -0.45 14.53 25.72
CA LYS A 161 0.42 15.68 26.03
C LYS A 161 0.76 16.36 24.70
N ILE A 162 -0.22 17.08 24.16
CA ILE A 162 -0.12 17.80 22.88
C ILE A 162 0.40 19.22 23.14
#